data_AF-A0A9E3W2Q0-F1
#
_entry.id   AF-A0A9E3W2Q0-F1
#
_cell.length_a   1.000
_cell.length_b   1.000
_cell.length_c   1.000
_cell.angle_alpha   90.00
_cell.angle_beta   90.00
_cell.angle_gamma   90.00
#
_symmetry.space_group_name_H-M   'P 1'
#
loop_
_entity.id
_entity.type
_entity.pdbx_description
1 polymer ?
#
loop_
_entity_poly.entity_id
_entity_poly.type
_entity_poly.pdbx_seq_one_letter_code
_entity_poly.pdbx_strand_id
1 'polypeptide(L)'
;MNIAQIELNLQKLFSTFNKESFIYDLLLAYGLPKASITRLKKGNLNLSKIEGEISWKKKLFFKEEYSNDLHLTISEISKSIKHNERFIIATDYETLLAIDTKTDDKLDCTLTDLPKYYDFFLPWAGMEKAQHANENPADVKAAERMAKLFDEIKKDNPDDSPEFIHSLNVFLSRLLFCFFAEDTHIFEESQFTNAIESHTQVDGSDLNTYLDTLFTVLNT
;
A
#
# COMPACT_ATOMS: atom_id res chain seq x y z
N MET A 1 -20.41 13.38 -5.34
CA MET A 1 -19.65 13.45 -4.08
C MET A 1 -18.20 13.71 -4.44
N ASN A 2 -17.49 14.61 -3.76
CA ASN A 2 -16.06 14.85 -3.98
C ASN A 2 -15.31 14.76 -2.63
N ILE A 3 -13.97 14.76 -2.67
CA ILE A 3 -13.12 14.58 -1.48
C ILE A 3 -13.39 15.64 -0.41
N ALA A 4 -13.38 16.92 -0.77
CA ALA A 4 -13.62 18.02 0.18
C ALA A 4 -14.99 17.91 0.87
N GLN A 5 -16.02 17.45 0.16
CA GLN A 5 -17.34 17.23 0.76
C GLN A 5 -17.35 16.04 1.72
N ILE A 6 -16.60 14.98 1.43
CA ILE A 6 -16.46 13.82 2.33
C ILE A 6 -15.77 14.25 3.62
N GLU A 7 -14.65 14.96 3.54
CA GLU A 7 -13.92 15.46 4.72
C GLU A 7 -14.82 16.34 5.60
N LEU A 8 -15.56 17.29 4.99
CA LEU A 8 -16.55 18.11 5.70
C LEU A 8 -17.66 17.28 6.35
N ASN A 9 -18.13 16.24 5.69
CA ASN A 9 -19.17 15.37 6.25
C ASN A 9 -18.64 14.55 7.43
N LEU A 10 -17.41 14.05 7.35
CA LEU A 10 -16.75 13.32 8.44
C LEU A 10 -16.53 14.24 9.65
N GLN A 11 -16.05 15.46 9.45
CA GLN A 11 -15.92 16.44 10.54
C GLN A 11 -17.27 16.68 11.24
N LYS A 12 -18.36 16.82 10.46
CA LYS A 12 -19.71 16.97 11.04
C LYS A 12 -20.14 15.73 11.81
N LEU A 13 -19.93 14.54 11.25
CA LEU A 13 -20.25 13.27 11.91
C LEU A 13 -19.62 13.18 13.30
N PHE A 14 -18.34 13.54 13.42
CA PHE A 14 -17.63 13.52 14.71
C PHE A 14 -18.03 14.67 15.64
N SER A 15 -18.50 15.81 15.12
CA SER A 15 -19.05 16.89 15.96
C SER A 15 -20.38 16.55 16.62
N THR A 16 -21.19 15.68 16.00
CA THR A 16 -22.49 15.21 16.51
C THR A 16 -22.49 13.69 16.68
N PHE A 17 -21.40 13.17 17.24
CA PHE A 17 -21.17 11.73 17.33
C PHE A 17 -22.25 11.04 18.18
N ASN A 18 -22.80 9.95 17.64
CA ASN A 18 -23.74 9.07 18.32
C ASN A 18 -23.48 7.63 17.90
N LYS A 19 -23.31 6.72 18.87
CA LYS A 19 -22.96 5.32 18.60
C LYS A 19 -24.03 4.58 17.78
N GLU A 20 -25.31 4.78 18.12
CA GLU A 20 -26.44 4.12 17.46
C GLU A 20 -26.62 4.54 16.00
N SER A 21 -26.30 5.79 15.67
CA SER A 21 -26.41 6.30 14.30
C SER A 21 -25.09 6.25 13.51
N PHE A 22 -23.96 6.03 14.17
CA PHE A 22 -22.60 6.16 13.64
C PHE A 22 -22.43 5.54 12.25
N ILE A 23 -22.69 4.24 12.11
CA ILE A 23 -22.42 3.54 10.85
C ILE A 23 -23.30 4.07 9.71
N TYR A 24 -24.52 4.48 10.02
CA TYR A 24 -25.43 5.05 9.03
C TYR A 24 -24.99 6.46 8.61
N ASP A 25 -24.53 7.26 9.57
CA ASP A 25 -24.02 8.60 9.32
C ASP A 25 -22.70 8.54 8.54
N LEU A 26 -21.87 7.52 8.80
CA LEU A 26 -20.64 7.25 8.05
C LEU A 26 -20.98 6.93 6.59
N LEU A 27 -21.90 6.00 6.34
CA LEU A 27 -22.38 5.67 5.00
C LEU A 27 -22.96 6.90 4.26
N LEU A 28 -23.66 7.78 4.98
CA LEU A 28 -24.16 9.05 4.43
C LEU A 28 -23.04 10.05 4.13
N ALA A 29 -21.99 10.10 4.95
CA ALA A 29 -20.84 10.98 4.74
C ALA A 29 -20.15 10.71 3.40
N TYR A 30 -20.09 9.44 2.98
CA TYR A 30 -19.60 8.99 1.67
C TYR A 30 -20.64 9.06 0.54
N GLY A 31 -21.86 9.52 0.82
CA GLY A 31 -22.85 9.84 -0.21
C GLY A 31 -23.75 8.68 -0.63
N LEU A 32 -23.85 7.62 0.18
CA LEU A 32 -24.82 6.57 -0.10
C LEU A 32 -26.27 7.10 0.02
N PRO A 33 -27.22 6.59 -0.79
CA PRO A 33 -28.55 7.19 -0.87
C PRO A 33 -29.32 7.13 0.45
N LYS A 34 -29.86 8.27 0.91
CA LYS A 34 -30.68 8.37 2.14
C LYS A 34 -31.80 7.33 2.19
N ALA A 35 -32.50 7.11 1.07
CA ALA A 35 -33.56 6.11 0.98
C ALA A 35 -33.07 4.68 1.30
N SER A 36 -31.86 4.33 0.84
CA SER A 36 -31.23 3.04 1.15
C SER A 36 -30.86 2.95 2.63
N ILE A 37 -30.27 4.00 3.20
CA ILE A 37 -29.91 4.04 4.62
C ILE A 37 -31.14 3.93 5.51
N THR A 38 -32.25 4.59 5.18
CA THR A 38 -33.52 4.44 5.90
C THR A 38 -34.05 3.01 5.84
N ARG A 39 -33.95 2.35 4.68
CA ARG A 39 -34.35 0.93 4.54
C ARG A 39 -33.41 -0.02 5.29
N LEU A 40 -32.12 0.33 5.38
CA LEU A 40 -31.15 -0.42 6.18
C LEU A 40 -31.45 -0.31 7.67
N LYS A 41 -31.71 0.90 8.19
CA LYS A 41 -32.15 1.16 9.57
C LYS A 41 -33.42 0.40 9.94
N LYS A 42 -34.37 0.29 9.01
CA LYS A 42 -35.62 -0.48 9.18
C LYS A 42 -35.43 -2.00 9.07
N GLY A 43 -34.21 -2.47 8.80
CA GLY A 43 -33.89 -3.89 8.64
C GLY A 43 -34.25 -4.50 7.28
N ASN A 44 -34.82 -3.73 6.34
CA ASN A 44 -35.19 -4.26 5.01
C ASN A 44 -33.97 -4.63 4.16
N LEU A 45 -32.85 -3.94 4.35
CA LEU A 45 -31.58 -4.21 3.64
C LEU A 45 -30.53 -4.90 4.52
N ASN A 46 -30.80 -5.05 5.83
CA ASN A 46 -29.90 -5.74 6.75
C ASN A 46 -30.17 -7.25 6.68
N LEU A 47 -29.17 -8.00 6.24
CA LEU A 47 -29.22 -9.45 6.14
C LEU A 47 -28.83 -10.13 7.46
N SER A 48 -28.19 -9.42 8.40
CA SER A 48 -27.97 -9.94 9.76
C SER A 48 -29.23 -9.79 10.60
N LYS A 49 -29.39 -10.72 11.53
CA LYS A 49 -30.45 -10.74 12.57
C LYS A 49 -29.88 -10.55 13.97
N ILE A 50 -28.56 -10.41 14.08
CA ILE A 50 -27.84 -10.26 15.33
C ILE A 50 -27.82 -8.77 15.69
N GLU A 51 -28.08 -8.46 16.95
CA GLU A 51 -28.00 -7.09 17.47
C GLU A 51 -26.55 -6.58 17.41
N GLY A 52 -26.37 -5.31 17.05
CA GLY A 52 -25.03 -4.74 16.80
C GLY A 52 -24.39 -5.17 15.48
N GLU A 53 -25.07 -5.98 14.65
CA GLU A 53 -24.57 -6.40 13.34
C GLU A 53 -25.39 -5.85 12.16
N ILE A 54 -24.68 -5.46 11.10
CA ILE A 54 -25.26 -5.08 9.83
C ILE A 54 -24.55 -5.84 8.72
N SER A 55 -25.29 -6.62 7.93
CA SER A 55 -24.80 -7.16 6.65
C SER A 55 -25.60 -6.54 5.50
N TRP A 56 -24.94 -5.69 4.73
CA TRP A 56 -25.48 -5.06 3.53
C TRP A 56 -24.73 -5.57 2.30
N LYS A 57 -25.40 -6.46 1.56
CA LYS A 57 -24.91 -7.10 0.33
C LYS A 57 -24.15 -6.13 -0.57
N LYS A 58 -22.95 -6.53 -1.01
CA LYS A 58 -22.02 -5.78 -1.86
C LYS A 58 -21.49 -4.46 -1.29
N LYS A 59 -21.80 -4.12 -0.03
CA LYS A 59 -21.49 -2.80 0.54
C LYS A 59 -20.70 -2.86 1.83
N LEU A 60 -21.23 -3.51 2.86
CA LEU A 60 -20.68 -3.42 4.21
C LEU A 60 -21.13 -4.60 5.08
N PHE A 61 -20.19 -5.21 5.79
CA PHE A 61 -20.45 -5.93 7.03
C PHE A 61 -19.94 -5.07 8.20
N PHE A 62 -20.77 -4.81 9.20
CA PHE A 62 -20.43 -4.03 10.38
C PHE A 62 -20.80 -4.81 11.63
N LYS A 63 -19.93 -4.79 12.64
CA LYS A 63 -20.17 -5.39 13.95
C LYS A 63 -19.63 -4.50 15.07
N GLU A 64 -20.46 -4.29 16.08
CA GLU A 64 -20.02 -3.82 17.40
C GLU A 64 -19.47 -4.99 18.21
N GLU A 65 -18.31 -4.83 18.82
CA GLU A 65 -17.66 -5.85 19.65
C GLU A 65 -17.07 -5.20 20.88
N TYR A 66 -17.37 -5.76 22.06
CA TYR A 66 -16.93 -5.23 23.36
C TYR A 66 -16.36 -6.31 24.28
N SER A 67 -16.52 -7.58 23.92
CA SER A 67 -16.20 -8.73 24.78
C SER A 67 -14.94 -9.46 24.33
N ASN A 68 -14.68 -9.46 23.03
CA ASN A 68 -13.56 -10.17 22.42
C ASN A 68 -12.54 -9.20 21.81
N ASP A 69 -11.36 -9.73 21.52
CA ASP A 69 -10.33 -9.02 20.75
C ASP A 69 -10.85 -8.67 19.34
N LEU A 70 -10.76 -7.40 18.97
CA LEU A 70 -11.27 -6.89 17.69
C LEU A 70 -10.56 -7.53 16.48
N HIS A 71 -9.27 -7.85 16.58
CA HIS A 71 -8.52 -8.49 15.49
C HIS A 71 -8.98 -9.92 15.25
N LEU A 72 -9.27 -10.66 16.33
CA LEU A 72 -9.87 -11.99 16.22
C LEU A 72 -11.26 -11.89 15.58
N THR A 73 -12.11 -10.99 16.08
CA THR A 73 -13.47 -10.81 15.56
C THR A 73 -13.48 -10.47 14.07
N ILE A 74 -12.68 -9.49 13.62
CA ILE A 74 -12.67 -9.11 12.19
C ILE A 74 -12.06 -10.21 11.30
N SER A 75 -11.10 -10.98 11.81
CA SER A 75 -10.50 -12.13 11.12
C SER A 75 -11.51 -13.25 10.91
N GLU A 76 -12.38 -13.52 11.89
CA GLU A 76 -13.45 -14.52 11.77
C GLU A 76 -14.56 -14.06 10.81
N ILE A 77 -14.94 -12.78 10.86
CA ILE A 77 -15.93 -12.21 9.93
C ILE A 77 -15.42 -12.30 8.49
N SER A 78 -14.14 -11.96 8.25
CA SER A 78 -13.58 -12.00 6.88
C SER A 78 -13.61 -13.38 6.25
N LYS A 79 -13.41 -14.44 7.04
CA LYS A 79 -13.52 -15.84 6.59
C LYS A 79 -14.96 -16.30 6.35
N SER A 80 -15.95 -15.59 6.90
CA SER A 80 -17.35 -16.00 6.89
C SER A 80 -18.27 -15.10 6.06
N ILE A 81 -17.71 -14.16 5.28
CA ILE A 81 -18.46 -13.33 4.33
C ILE A 81 -19.24 -14.17 3.33
N LYS A 82 -20.51 -13.80 3.11
CA LYS A 82 -21.43 -14.51 2.19
C LYS A 82 -22.03 -13.63 1.11
N HIS A 83 -21.96 -12.30 1.23
CA HIS A 83 -22.71 -11.39 0.37
C HIS A 83 -21.82 -10.38 -0.35
N ASN A 84 -20.54 -10.71 -0.49
CA ASN A 84 -19.51 -9.93 -1.18
C ASN A 84 -19.46 -8.49 -0.68
N GLU A 85 -19.69 -8.28 0.62
CA GLU A 85 -19.58 -6.99 1.27
C GLU A 85 -18.23 -6.35 0.98
N ARG A 86 -18.22 -5.15 0.37
CA ARG A 86 -16.97 -4.48 -0.03
C ARG A 86 -16.07 -4.15 1.17
N PHE A 87 -16.69 -3.78 2.28
CA PHE A 87 -15.97 -3.49 3.52
C PHE A 87 -16.47 -4.35 4.66
N ILE A 88 -15.54 -4.71 5.53
CA ILE A 88 -15.82 -5.23 6.87
C ILE A 88 -15.39 -4.16 7.86
N ILE A 89 -16.20 -3.89 8.88
CA ILE A 89 -15.86 -2.99 9.97
C ILE A 89 -16.18 -3.68 11.29
N ALA A 90 -15.23 -3.66 12.23
CA ALA A 90 -15.44 -4.04 13.62
C ALA A 90 -14.98 -2.90 14.53
N THR A 91 -15.76 -2.57 15.56
CA THR A 91 -15.42 -1.47 16.48
C THR A 91 -16.01 -1.68 17.87
N ASP A 92 -15.28 -1.23 18.89
CA ASP A 92 -15.71 -1.03 20.28
C ASP A 92 -16.02 0.46 20.57
N TYR A 93 -15.97 1.30 19.53
CA TYR A 93 -16.04 2.75 19.53
C TYR A 93 -14.85 3.52 20.15
N GLU A 94 -13.78 2.82 20.53
CA GLU A 94 -12.47 3.41 20.83
C GLU A 94 -11.51 3.16 19.65
N THR A 95 -11.50 1.93 19.15
CA THR A 95 -10.74 1.44 18.00
C THR A 95 -11.70 1.03 16.88
N LEU A 96 -11.31 1.29 15.64
CA LEU A 96 -12.02 0.85 14.45
C LEU A 96 -11.06 0.05 13.57
N LEU A 97 -11.42 -1.22 13.36
CA LEU A 97 -10.77 -2.08 12.38
C LEU A 97 -11.63 -2.15 11.13
N ALA A 98 -11.02 -2.09 9.96
CA ALA A 98 -11.71 -2.31 8.71
C ALA A 98 -10.87 -3.08 7.69
N ILE A 99 -11.56 -3.82 6.81
CA ILE A 99 -10.95 -4.55 5.68
C ILE A 99 -11.70 -4.18 4.41
N ASP A 100 -10.98 -3.76 3.38
CA ASP A 100 -11.48 -3.69 2.02
C ASP A 100 -11.31 -5.05 1.35
N THR A 101 -12.41 -5.77 1.12
CA THR A 101 -12.37 -7.15 0.63
C THR A 101 -11.99 -7.26 -0.85
N LYS A 102 -11.96 -6.15 -1.60
CA LYS A 102 -11.53 -6.16 -3.01
C LYS A 102 -10.01 -6.03 -3.11
N THR A 103 -9.41 -5.22 -2.24
CA THR A 103 -7.99 -4.88 -2.28
C THR A 103 -7.16 -5.61 -1.23
N ASP A 104 -7.82 -6.25 -0.25
CA ASP A 104 -7.24 -6.78 0.98
C ASP A 104 -6.52 -5.70 1.83
N ASP A 105 -6.82 -4.42 1.58
CA ASP A 105 -6.31 -3.30 2.37
C ASP A 105 -6.98 -3.30 3.76
N LYS A 106 -6.19 -2.97 4.79
CA LYS A 106 -6.60 -3.04 6.19
C LYS A 106 -6.42 -1.69 6.85
N LEU A 107 -7.39 -1.31 7.64
CA LEU A 107 -7.35 -0.12 8.49
C LEU A 107 -7.42 -0.56 9.94
N ASP A 108 -6.52 0.00 10.75
CA ASP A 108 -6.51 -0.10 12.19
C ASP A 108 -6.20 1.30 12.72
N CYS A 109 -7.20 1.93 13.34
CA CYS A 109 -7.04 3.27 13.88
C CYS A 109 -7.93 3.48 15.11
N THR A 110 -7.58 4.50 15.91
CA THR A 110 -8.54 5.03 16.87
C THR A 110 -9.74 5.60 16.12
N LEU A 111 -10.94 5.50 16.70
CA LEU A 111 -12.16 5.98 16.04
C LEU A 111 -12.06 7.49 15.76
N THR A 112 -11.43 8.26 16.65
CA THR A 112 -11.19 9.70 16.50
C THR A 112 -10.27 10.06 15.33
N ASP A 113 -9.40 9.13 14.92
CA ASP A 113 -8.48 9.32 13.80
C ASP A 113 -9.09 8.93 12.45
N LEU A 114 -10.29 8.34 12.42
CA LEU A 114 -10.97 7.93 11.18
C LEU A 114 -11.02 9.02 10.09
N PRO A 115 -11.22 10.33 10.39
CA PRO A 115 -11.19 11.37 9.36
C PRO A 115 -9.85 11.50 8.63
N LYS A 116 -8.73 11.09 9.25
CA LYS A 116 -7.40 11.08 8.62
C LYS A 116 -7.28 9.99 7.56
N TYR A 117 -8.10 8.94 7.66
CA TYR A 117 -8.14 7.79 6.76
C TYR A 117 -9.39 7.79 5.87
N TYR A 118 -9.85 8.99 5.48
CA TYR A 118 -11.07 9.14 4.66
C TYR A 118 -10.99 8.42 3.31
N ASP A 119 -9.77 8.23 2.81
CA ASP A 119 -9.50 7.64 1.51
C ASP A 119 -9.88 6.15 1.46
N PHE A 120 -9.81 5.45 2.60
CA PHE A 120 -10.11 4.02 2.74
C PHE A 120 -11.53 3.66 2.25
N PHE A 121 -12.52 4.51 2.52
CA PHE A 121 -13.92 4.25 2.16
C PHE A 121 -14.39 5.02 0.91
N LEU A 122 -13.49 5.64 0.14
CA LEU A 122 -13.81 6.25 -1.15
C LEU A 122 -14.62 5.35 -2.11
N PRO A 123 -14.43 4.01 -2.12
CA PRO A 123 -15.25 3.12 -2.96
C PRO A 123 -16.75 3.23 -2.73
N TRP A 124 -17.22 3.67 -1.56
CA TRP A 124 -18.64 3.98 -1.36
C TRP A 124 -19.12 5.18 -2.15
N ALA A 125 -18.26 6.18 -2.35
CA ALA A 125 -18.50 7.38 -3.14
C ALA A 125 -18.26 7.17 -4.65
N GLY A 126 -17.87 5.97 -5.08
CA GLY A 126 -17.59 5.64 -6.47
C GLY A 126 -16.18 6.00 -6.95
N MET A 127 -15.26 6.32 -6.02
CA MET A 127 -13.85 6.56 -6.29
C MET A 127 -13.03 5.41 -5.69
N GLU A 128 -11.96 4.95 -6.33
CA GLU A 128 -11.06 3.96 -5.70
C GLU A 128 -9.93 4.70 -4.98
N LYS A 129 -9.52 4.20 -3.81
CA LYS A 129 -8.28 4.65 -3.16
C LYS A 129 -7.13 4.39 -4.14
N ALA A 130 -6.24 5.36 -4.29
CA ALA A 130 -5.02 5.15 -5.05
C ALA A 130 -4.24 4.03 -4.35
N GLN A 131 -4.21 2.85 -4.96
CA GLN A 131 -3.28 1.83 -4.53
C GLN A 131 -1.90 2.33 -4.93
N HIS A 132 -1.07 2.69 -3.96
CA HIS A 132 0.36 2.65 -4.21
C HIS A 132 0.63 1.21 -4.68
N ALA A 133 1.04 1.07 -5.94
CA ALA A 133 1.47 -0.23 -6.42
C ALA A 133 2.51 -0.70 -5.40
N ASN A 134 2.26 -1.83 -4.74
CA ASN A 134 3.34 -2.49 -4.02
C ASN A 134 4.50 -2.57 -5.01
N GLU A 135 5.65 -2.03 -4.63
CA GLU A 135 6.85 -2.10 -5.45
C GLU A 135 7.02 -3.54 -5.88
N ASN A 136 7.28 -3.75 -7.18
CA ASN A 136 7.40 -5.09 -7.70
C ASN A 136 8.45 -5.83 -6.85
N PRO A 137 8.16 -7.04 -6.33
CA PRO A 137 9.13 -7.79 -5.54
C PRO A 137 10.49 -7.96 -6.24
N ALA A 138 10.54 -7.88 -7.57
CA ALA A 138 11.79 -7.83 -8.33
C ALA A 138 12.58 -6.52 -8.10
N ASP A 139 11.91 -5.37 -8.10
CA ASP A 139 12.52 -4.04 -7.91
C ASP A 139 13.09 -3.92 -6.48
N VAL A 140 12.34 -4.39 -5.49
CA VAL A 140 12.79 -4.44 -4.08
C VAL A 140 14.04 -5.31 -3.96
N LYS A 141 14.02 -6.52 -4.56
CA LYS A 141 15.19 -7.41 -4.56
C LYS A 141 16.39 -6.81 -5.29
N ALA A 142 16.17 -6.10 -6.40
CA ALA A 142 17.24 -5.43 -7.14
C ALA A 142 17.90 -4.33 -6.29
N ALA A 143 17.09 -3.52 -5.60
CA ALA A 143 17.57 -2.50 -4.67
C ALA A 143 18.37 -3.11 -3.51
N GLU A 144 17.89 -4.19 -2.91
CA GLU A 144 18.63 -4.94 -1.87
C GLU A 144 19.98 -5.47 -2.38
N ARG A 145 20.06 -5.94 -3.63
CA ARG A 145 21.30 -6.41 -4.25
C ARG A 145 22.30 -5.27 -4.48
N MET A 146 21.83 -4.11 -4.94
CA MET A 146 22.66 -2.92 -5.11
C MET A 146 23.19 -2.38 -3.77
N ALA A 147 22.36 -2.40 -2.73
CA ALA A 147 22.78 -2.06 -1.37
C ALA A 147 23.85 -3.02 -0.85
N LYS A 148 23.65 -4.34 -1.05
CA LYS A 148 24.65 -5.33 -0.65
C LYS A 148 25.98 -5.14 -1.40
N LEU A 149 25.95 -4.78 -2.69
CA LEU A 149 27.15 -4.48 -3.46
C LEU A 149 27.89 -3.25 -2.89
N PHE A 150 27.16 -2.19 -2.52
CA PHE A 150 27.73 -1.03 -1.83
C PHE A 150 28.50 -1.46 -0.57
N ASP A 151 27.85 -2.26 0.28
CA ASP A 151 28.39 -2.68 1.56
C ASP A 151 29.64 -3.56 1.41
N GLU A 152 29.65 -4.52 0.46
CA GLU A 152 30.83 -5.37 0.22
C GLU A 152 32.01 -4.55 -0.33
N ILE A 153 31.78 -3.61 -1.26
CA ILE A 153 32.86 -2.74 -1.77
C ILE A 153 33.44 -1.90 -0.63
N LYS A 154 32.58 -1.33 0.21
CA LYS A 154 33.01 -0.51 1.37
C LYS A 154 33.76 -1.34 2.41
N LYS A 155 33.36 -2.58 2.63
CA LYS A 155 34.01 -3.50 3.58
C LYS A 155 35.44 -3.84 3.15
N ASP A 156 35.67 -4.07 1.87
CA ASP A 156 37.01 -4.38 1.34
C ASP A 156 37.87 -3.12 1.11
N ASN A 157 37.24 -1.94 1.07
CA ASN A 157 37.88 -0.63 0.93
C ASN A 157 37.43 0.30 2.07
N PRO A 158 37.94 0.11 3.30
CA PRO A 158 37.51 0.87 4.47
C PRO A 158 37.95 2.33 4.38
N ASP A 159 37.11 3.14 3.76
CA ASP A 159 37.22 4.60 3.64
C ASP A 159 35.84 5.21 3.86
N ASP A 160 35.77 6.15 4.81
CA ASP A 160 34.54 6.87 5.19
C ASP A 160 34.58 8.35 4.75
N SER A 161 35.54 8.73 3.93
CA SER A 161 35.63 10.10 3.40
C SER A 161 34.40 10.43 2.56
N PRO A 162 33.89 11.68 2.64
CA PRO A 162 32.80 12.15 1.78
C PRO A 162 33.08 11.94 0.29
N GLU A 163 34.35 12.10 -0.11
CA GLU A 163 34.82 11.92 -1.48
C GLU A 163 34.70 10.46 -1.94
N PHE A 164 35.10 9.50 -1.10
CA PHE A 164 34.95 8.07 -1.38
C PHE A 164 33.48 7.67 -1.49
N ILE A 165 32.64 8.07 -0.52
CA ILE A 165 31.21 7.77 -0.52
C ILE A 165 30.53 8.35 -1.77
N HIS A 166 30.88 9.59 -2.12
CA HIS A 166 30.35 10.21 -3.34
C HIS A 166 30.76 9.42 -4.59
N SER A 167 32.04 9.04 -4.70
CA SER A 167 32.56 8.28 -5.85
C SER A 167 31.89 6.91 -5.96
N LEU A 168 31.67 6.21 -4.84
CA LEU A 168 30.97 4.94 -4.79
C LEU A 168 29.50 5.06 -5.20
N ASN A 169 28.81 6.12 -4.76
CA ASN A 169 27.44 6.41 -5.18
C ASN A 169 27.34 6.67 -6.68
N VAL A 170 28.28 7.44 -7.25
CA VAL A 170 28.35 7.67 -8.70
C VAL A 170 28.59 6.37 -9.44
N PHE A 171 29.51 5.53 -8.96
CA PHE A 171 29.80 4.22 -9.55
C PHE A 171 28.56 3.32 -9.58
N LEU A 172 27.86 3.15 -8.46
CA LEU A 172 26.64 2.33 -8.42
C LEU A 172 25.51 2.89 -9.28
N SER A 173 25.39 4.22 -9.35
CA SER A 173 24.40 4.86 -10.22
C SER A 173 24.67 4.57 -11.70
N ARG A 174 25.95 4.51 -12.10
CA ARG A 174 26.33 4.14 -13.47
C ARG A 174 26.04 2.67 -13.77
N LEU A 175 26.29 1.76 -12.83
CA LEU A 175 25.90 0.36 -12.97
C LEU A 175 24.38 0.20 -13.12
N LEU A 176 23.61 0.89 -12.26
CA LEU A 176 22.15 0.87 -12.32
C LEU A 176 21.64 1.38 -13.66
N PHE A 177 22.23 2.45 -14.19
CA PHE A 177 21.90 2.96 -15.51
C PHE A 177 22.21 1.94 -16.62
N CYS A 178 23.32 1.21 -16.55
CA CYS A 178 23.66 0.20 -17.55
C CYS A 178 22.67 -0.98 -17.54
N PHE A 179 22.28 -1.47 -16.37
CA PHE A 179 21.23 -2.50 -16.24
C PHE A 179 19.88 -2.00 -16.77
N PHE A 180 19.49 -0.77 -16.39
CA PHE A 180 18.27 -0.17 -16.90
C PHE A 180 18.30 0.04 -18.42
N ALA A 181 19.46 0.41 -18.97
CA ALA A 181 19.62 0.69 -20.41
C ALA A 181 19.46 -0.58 -21.26
N GLU A 182 19.97 -1.73 -20.82
CA GLU A 182 19.76 -3.01 -21.52
C GLU A 182 18.33 -3.53 -21.42
N ASP A 183 17.62 -3.25 -20.31
CA ASP A 183 16.23 -3.66 -20.12
C ASP A 183 15.21 -2.74 -20.83
N THR A 184 15.60 -1.49 -21.13
CA THR A 184 14.73 -0.50 -21.79
C THR A 184 15.04 -0.26 -23.26
N HIS A 185 15.91 -1.09 -23.85
CA HIS A 185 16.35 -1.00 -25.24
C HIS A 185 17.11 0.29 -25.60
N ILE A 186 17.71 0.95 -24.61
CA ILE A 186 18.74 1.97 -24.87
C ILE A 186 20.02 1.28 -25.33
N PHE A 187 20.36 0.16 -24.69
CA PHE A 187 21.33 -0.83 -25.17
C PHE A 187 20.60 -2.00 -25.82
N GLU A 188 21.30 -2.85 -26.55
CA GLU A 188 20.71 -4.11 -26.98
C GLU A 188 20.38 -5.01 -25.77
N GLU A 189 19.45 -5.95 -25.95
CA GLU A 189 18.98 -6.84 -24.88
C GLU A 189 20.16 -7.58 -24.24
N SER A 190 20.29 -7.44 -22.91
CA SER A 190 21.39 -7.99 -22.10
C SER A 190 22.81 -7.61 -22.57
N GLN A 191 22.97 -6.52 -23.33
CA GLN A 191 24.27 -6.13 -23.89
C GLN A 191 25.34 -5.88 -22.82
N PHE A 192 25.01 -5.19 -21.73
CA PHE A 192 25.97 -4.89 -20.68
C PHE A 192 26.34 -6.16 -19.90
N THR A 193 25.34 -6.97 -19.54
CA THR A 193 25.54 -8.25 -18.85
C THR A 193 26.41 -9.21 -19.68
N ASN A 194 26.08 -9.39 -20.96
CA ASN A 194 26.83 -10.26 -21.86
C ASN A 194 28.27 -9.75 -22.10
N ALA A 195 28.45 -8.43 -22.15
CA ALA A 195 29.77 -7.85 -22.36
C ALA A 195 30.69 -8.04 -21.14
N ILE A 196 30.17 -7.91 -19.91
CA ILE A 196 30.92 -8.29 -18.71
C ILE A 196 31.29 -9.78 -18.77
N GLU A 197 30.33 -10.66 -19.02
CA GLU A 197 30.56 -12.12 -19.04
C GLU A 197 31.58 -12.53 -20.12
N SER A 198 31.56 -11.88 -21.28
CA SER A 198 32.41 -12.25 -22.43
C SER A 198 33.80 -11.60 -22.42
N HIS A 199 33.98 -10.48 -21.71
CA HIS A 199 35.20 -9.66 -21.77
C HIS A 199 35.92 -9.49 -20.44
N THR A 200 35.46 -10.15 -19.37
CA THR A 200 36.14 -10.15 -18.06
C THR A 200 36.41 -11.57 -17.59
N GLN A 201 37.38 -11.74 -16.69
CA GLN A 201 37.71 -13.03 -16.09
C GLN A 201 36.67 -13.44 -15.05
N VAL A 202 36.47 -14.75 -14.90
CA VAL A 202 35.54 -15.34 -13.93
C VAL A 202 35.90 -14.98 -12.47
N ASP A 203 37.18 -14.70 -12.19
CA ASP A 203 37.64 -14.28 -10.87
C ASP A 203 37.48 -12.77 -10.61
N GLY A 204 37.02 -12.01 -11.61
CA GLY A 204 36.80 -10.57 -11.54
C GLY A 204 38.07 -9.71 -11.49
N SER A 205 39.25 -10.30 -11.71
CA SER A 205 40.54 -9.62 -11.54
C SER A 205 40.77 -8.45 -12.49
N ASP A 206 40.10 -8.42 -13.64
CA ASP A 206 40.18 -7.38 -14.67
C ASP A 206 38.91 -6.52 -14.81
N LEU A 207 37.88 -6.79 -14.00
CA LEU A 207 36.57 -6.14 -14.09
C LEU A 207 36.64 -4.62 -13.92
N ASN A 208 37.50 -4.14 -13.01
CA ASN A 208 37.67 -2.69 -12.77
C ASN A 208 38.18 -1.96 -14.04
N THR A 209 39.17 -2.55 -14.71
CA THR A 209 39.81 -1.98 -15.91
C THR A 209 38.82 -1.93 -17.08
N TYR A 210 38.01 -2.98 -17.20
CA TYR A 210 36.93 -3.03 -18.18
C TYR A 210 35.89 -1.94 -17.93
N LEU A 211 35.37 -1.83 -16.69
CA LEU A 211 34.35 -0.84 -16.33
C LEU A 211 34.84 0.61 -16.49
N ASP A 212 36.09 0.90 -16.14
CA ASP A 212 36.69 2.24 -16.36
C ASP A 212 36.72 2.61 -17.85
N THR A 213 37.08 1.66 -18.71
CA THR A 213 37.08 1.84 -20.16
C THR A 213 35.66 2.07 -20.68
N LEU A 214 34.71 1.24 -20.25
CA LEU A 214 33.30 1.36 -20.62
C LEU A 214 32.75 2.74 -20.24
N PHE A 215 32.94 3.19 -19.00
CA PHE A 215 32.43 4.49 -18.57
C PHE A 215 33.11 5.67 -19.24
N THR A 216 34.34 5.51 -19.70
CA THR A 216 35.00 6.51 -20.55
C THR A 216 34.31 6.62 -21.91
N VAL A 217 34.00 5.47 -22.54
CA VAL A 217 33.29 5.42 -23.82
C VAL A 217 31.89 6.00 -23.70
N LEU A 218 31.13 5.65 -22.66
CA LEU A 218 29.77 6.16 -22.44
C LEU A 218 29.70 7.67 -22.11
N ASN A 219 30.85 8.30 -21.82
CA ASN A 219 30.97 9.72 -21.54
C ASN A 219 31.54 10.51 -22.73
N THR A 220 31.61 9.90 -23.91
CA THR A 220 32.08 10.49 -25.18
C THR A 220 30.93 10.63 -26.16
#